data_AF-A0A9D3LHN4-F1
#
_entry.id   AF-A0A9D3LHN4-F1
#
_cell.length_a   1.000
_cell.length_b   1.000
_cell.length_c   1.000
_cell.angle_alpha   90.00
_cell.angle_beta   90.00
_cell.angle_gamma   90.00
#
_symmetry.space_group_name_H-M   'P 1'
#
loop_
_entity.id
_entity.type
_entity.pdbx_description
1 polymer ?
#
loop_
_entity_poly.entity_id
_entity_poly.type
_entity_poly.pdbx_seq_one_letter_code
_entity_poly.pdbx_strand_id
1 'polypeptide(L)'
;MKLKKDEKLQQFQSHLSHDCPECFEILSEDPSVLVKLMKMKELFKSHQIEDYPECIAREQKDPETLYIVEKLLETCGSERSLKITLHILRNMKQKDLADSLERDEERNGSIKIAQKALKSHLKRKFECIFEGLAKQSDPTLLNEIYTELYITEGEVGVNNEHEVRQIETASKRQTTQETAILCNNIFKPLPGQKKPIRTVLTKGIAGIGKTVSVQKFILDWAEGKANQDIDFIFTFPFRDLNLKKERAFSLMQLLQHYFPQLKESQRVEGDEVK
;
A
#
# COMPACT_ATOMS: atom_id res chain seq x y z
N MET A 1 -27.78 -0.30 -43.39
CA MET A 1 -26.84 -0.68 -42.32
C MET A 1 -26.87 0.25 -41.10
N LYS A 2 -27.21 1.55 -41.25
CA LYS A 2 -27.40 2.49 -40.13
C LYS A 2 -28.59 2.16 -39.20
N LEU A 3 -29.76 1.80 -39.75
CA LEU A 3 -30.97 1.49 -38.96
C LEU A 3 -30.79 0.39 -37.89
N LYS A 4 -30.02 -0.68 -38.20
CA LYS A 4 -29.75 -1.78 -37.23
C LYS A 4 -28.86 -1.37 -36.05
N LYS A 5 -28.13 -0.26 -36.19
CA LYS A 5 -27.26 0.28 -35.13
C LYS A 5 -28.08 1.09 -34.12
N ASP A 6 -29.07 1.83 -34.62
CA ASP A 6 -29.96 2.66 -33.81
C ASP A 6 -30.94 1.82 -32.97
N GLU A 7 -31.48 0.71 -33.50
CA GLU A 7 -32.33 -0.21 -32.73
C GLU A 7 -31.58 -0.88 -31.56
N LYS A 8 -30.32 -1.30 -31.79
CA LYS A 8 -29.48 -1.87 -30.73
C LYS A 8 -29.11 -0.84 -29.68
N LEU A 9 -28.93 0.42 -30.09
CA LEU A 9 -28.64 1.54 -29.20
C LEU A 9 -29.84 1.83 -28.30
N GLN A 10 -31.04 1.90 -28.87
CA GLN A 10 -32.29 2.10 -28.12
C GLN A 10 -32.60 0.94 -27.18
N GLN A 11 -32.36 -0.31 -27.60
CA GLN A 11 -32.55 -1.48 -26.75
C GLN A 11 -31.57 -1.51 -25.57
N PHE A 12 -30.32 -1.08 -25.79
CA PHE A 12 -29.31 -0.98 -24.74
C PHE A 12 -29.57 0.21 -23.81
N GLN A 13 -30.00 1.36 -24.33
CA GLN A 13 -30.46 2.52 -23.55
C GLN A 13 -31.67 2.20 -22.68
N SER A 14 -32.63 1.43 -23.20
CA SER A 14 -33.82 0.97 -22.47
C SER A 14 -33.46 -0.03 -21.34
N HIS A 15 -32.52 -0.94 -21.58
CA HIS A 15 -31.99 -1.80 -20.51
C HIS A 15 -31.26 -0.97 -19.46
N LEU A 16 -30.40 -0.05 -19.89
CA LEU A 16 -29.64 0.81 -18.97
C LEU A 16 -30.56 1.74 -18.16
N SER A 17 -31.60 2.32 -18.74
CA SER A 17 -32.54 3.18 -17.99
C SER A 17 -33.31 2.42 -16.90
N HIS A 18 -33.51 1.12 -17.09
CA HIS A 18 -34.24 0.26 -16.16
C HIS A 18 -33.31 -0.40 -15.13
N ASP A 19 -32.14 -0.86 -15.56
CA ASP A 19 -31.21 -1.66 -14.73
C ASP A 19 -30.07 -0.83 -14.11
N CYS A 20 -29.80 0.37 -14.64
CA CYS A 20 -28.76 1.30 -14.16
C CYS A 20 -29.11 2.77 -14.52
N PRO A 21 -30.08 3.40 -13.82
CA PRO A 21 -30.51 4.78 -14.08
C PRO A 21 -29.35 5.79 -14.10
N GLU A 22 -28.31 5.55 -13.31
CA GLU A 22 -27.09 6.35 -13.23
C GLU A 22 -26.25 6.24 -14.50
N CYS A 23 -26.18 5.06 -15.11
CA CYS A 23 -25.57 4.87 -16.43
C CYS A 23 -26.33 5.71 -17.46
N PHE A 24 -27.67 5.71 -17.41
CA PHE A 24 -28.49 6.48 -18.33
C PHE A 24 -28.24 7.98 -18.19
N GLU A 25 -27.99 8.50 -17.00
CA GLU A 25 -27.66 9.91 -16.74
C GLU A 25 -26.33 10.31 -17.41
N ILE A 26 -25.25 9.54 -17.20
CA ILE A 26 -23.93 9.76 -17.85
C ILE A 26 -24.04 9.71 -19.38
N LEU A 27 -24.84 8.77 -19.87
CA LEU A 27 -25.08 8.55 -21.29
C LEU A 27 -25.99 9.60 -21.92
N SER A 28 -26.76 10.31 -21.10
CA SER A 28 -27.58 11.46 -21.49
C SER A 28 -26.75 12.74 -21.59
N GLU A 29 -25.67 12.87 -20.81
CA GLU A 29 -24.73 14.00 -20.91
C GLU A 29 -23.84 13.94 -22.16
N ASP A 30 -23.32 12.75 -22.52
CA ASP A 30 -22.55 12.55 -23.75
C ASP A 30 -22.94 11.22 -24.44
N PRO A 31 -23.82 11.28 -25.47
CA PRO A 31 -24.22 10.11 -26.26
C PRO A 31 -23.04 9.40 -26.96
N SER A 32 -21.89 10.06 -27.11
CA SER A 32 -20.67 9.45 -27.67
C SER A 32 -20.08 8.40 -26.74
N VAL A 33 -20.27 8.52 -25.42
CA VAL A 33 -19.83 7.53 -24.41
C VAL A 33 -20.55 6.19 -24.61
N LEU A 34 -21.82 6.22 -25.02
CA LEU A 34 -22.62 5.02 -25.33
C LEU A 34 -22.05 4.25 -26.52
N VAL A 35 -21.75 4.98 -27.59
CA VAL A 35 -21.14 4.41 -28.80
C VAL A 35 -19.76 3.83 -28.47
N LYS A 36 -19.01 4.47 -27.57
CA LYS A 36 -17.69 4.04 -27.12
C LYS A 36 -17.74 2.84 -26.15
N LEU A 37 -18.68 2.79 -25.22
CA LEU A 37 -18.97 1.62 -24.37
C LEU A 37 -19.45 0.42 -25.21
N MET A 38 -20.24 0.67 -26.25
CA MET A 38 -20.59 -0.34 -27.24
C MET A 38 -19.39 -0.79 -28.09
N LYS A 39 -18.38 0.07 -28.32
CA LYS A 39 -17.11 -0.34 -28.95
C LYS A 39 -16.24 -1.16 -28.01
N MET A 40 -16.22 -0.87 -26.71
CA MET A 40 -15.56 -1.73 -25.71
C MET A 40 -16.10 -3.16 -25.82
N LYS A 41 -17.41 -3.33 -26.04
CA LYS A 41 -18.02 -4.64 -26.31
C LYS A 41 -17.43 -5.39 -27.51
N GLU A 42 -17.04 -4.68 -28.56
CA GLU A 42 -16.40 -5.26 -29.74
C GLU A 42 -14.88 -5.44 -29.55
N LEU A 43 -14.22 -4.58 -28.76
CA LEU A 43 -12.81 -4.71 -28.37
C LEU A 43 -12.57 -5.97 -27.51
N PHE A 44 -13.43 -6.20 -26.50
CA PHE A 44 -13.39 -7.39 -25.65
C PHE A 44 -13.83 -8.68 -26.36
N LYS A 45 -14.54 -8.57 -27.49
CA LYS A 45 -14.94 -9.73 -28.32
C LYS A 45 -13.90 -10.09 -29.38
N SER A 46 -13.19 -9.10 -29.92
CA SER A 46 -12.21 -9.30 -31.00
C SER A 46 -10.88 -9.85 -30.48
N HIS A 47 -10.55 -9.60 -29.22
CA HIS A 47 -9.40 -10.15 -28.56
C HIS A 47 -9.90 -11.24 -27.60
N GLN A 48 -9.62 -12.51 -27.90
CA GLN A 48 -9.73 -13.60 -26.92
C GLN A 48 -8.70 -13.34 -25.82
N ILE A 49 -9.03 -12.46 -24.86
CA ILE A 49 -8.15 -12.13 -23.74
C ILE A 49 -8.30 -13.26 -22.72
N GLU A 50 -7.49 -14.30 -22.89
CA GLU A 50 -7.38 -15.44 -21.97
C GLU A 50 -6.50 -15.15 -20.75
N ASP A 51 -5.85 -13.99 -20.68
CA ASP A 51 -5.12 -13.55 -19.49
C ASP A 51 -5.42 -12.07 -19.22
N TYR A 52 -6.37 -11.84 -18.32
CA TYR A 52 -6.42 -10.63 -17.52
C TYR A 52 -5.83 -10.97 -16.15
N PRO A 53 -4.61 -10.50 -15.84
CA PRO A 53 -4.50 -9.54 -14.73
C PRO A 53 -3.31 -8.56 -14.89
N GLU A 54 -3.23 -7.53 -14.03
CA GLU A 54 -2.04 -6.66 -13.80
C GLU A 54 -1.68 -5.54 -14.82
N CYS A 55 -2.34 -5.42 -15.98
CA CYS A 55 -1.79 -4.63 -17.11
C CYS A 55 -2.22 -3.15 -17.26
N ILE A 56 -3.38 -2.70 -16.76
CA ILE A 56 -3.95 -1.39 -17.19
C ILE A 56 -3.11 -0.18 -16.73
N ALA A 57 -2.36 -0.29 -15.63
CA ALA A 57 -1.66 0.84 -15.04
C ALA A 57 -0.22 1.07 -15.54
N ARG A 58 0.41 0.11 -16.25
CA ARG A 58 1.86 0.23 -16.54
C ARG A 58 2.24 0.33 -18.00
N GLU A 59 1.64 -0.39 -18.95
CA GLU A 59 2.06 -0.28 -20.35
C GLU A 59 0.88 -0.44 -21.33
N GLN A 60 0.60 0.65 -22.05
CA GLN A 60 -0.32 0.84 -23.19
C GLN A 60 -1.75 1.31 -22.94
N LYS A 61 -2.02 2.45 -23.59
CA LYS A 61 -3.19 3.32 -23.52
C LYS A 61 -3.98 3.17 -24.82
N ASP A 62 -5.09 2.46 -24.82
CA ASP A 62 -6.14 2.86 -25.77
C ASP A 62 -6.71 4.18 -25.22
N PRO A 63 -6.48 5.32 -25.90
CA PRO A 63 -6.88 6.63 -25.37
C PRO A 63 -8.41 6.72 -25.22
N GLU A 64 -9.15 5.96 -26.03
CA GLU A 64 -10.61 5.93 -26.00
C GLU A 64 -11.12 5.19 -24.74
N THR A 65 -10.52 4.05 -24.37
CA THR A 65 -10.84 3.30 -23.14
C THR A 65 -10.47 4.05 -21.87
N LEU A 66 -9.28 4.69 -21.83
CA LEU A 66 -8.85 5.48 -20.68
C LEU A 66 -9.72 6.71 -20.46
N TYR A 67 -10.10 7.41 -21.54
CA TYR A 67 -11.02 8.55 -21.46
C TYR A 67 -12.36 8.16 -20.85
N ILE A 68 -12.92 6.99 -21.20
CA ILE A 68 -14.19 6.52 -20.66
C ILE A 68 -14.06 6.18 -19.17
N VAL A 69 -13.00 5.49 -18.77
CA VAL A 69 -12.74 5.14 -17.36
C VAL A 69 -12.53 6.40 -16.53
N GLU A 70 -11.73 7.35 -17.01
CA GLU A 70 -11.50 8.64 -16.36
C GLU A 70 -12.79 9.44 -16.24
N LYS A 71 -13.60 9.52 -17.31
CA LYS A 71 -14.87 10.23 -17.29
C LYS A 71 -15.90 9.59 -16.36
N LEU A 72 -15.97 8.26 -16.31
CA LEU A 72 -16.81 7.52 -15.35
C LEU A 72 -16.38 7.82 -13.91
N LEU A 73 -15.08 7.76 -13.63
CA LEU A 73 -14.52 8.03 -12.30
C LEU A 73 -14.77 9.48 -11.86
N GLU A 74 -14.65 10.45 -12.77
CA GLU A 74 -14.94 11.87 -12.51
C GLU A 74 -16.42 12.12 -12.23
N THR A 75 -17.32 11.60 -13.07
CA THR A 75 -18.76 11.91 -13.00
C THR A 75 -19.44 11.18 -11.84
N CYS A 76 -19.03 9.93 -11.56
CA CYS A 76 -19.78 9.07 -10.62
C CYS A 76 -18.99 8.60 -9.40
N GLY A 77 -17.67 8.83 -9.35
CA GLY A 77 -16.81 8.32 -8.30
C GLY A 77 -16.50 6.82 -8.44
N SER A 78 -15.50 6.33 -7.70
CA SER A 78 -14.95 4.98 -7.85
C SER A 78 -15.96 3.86 -7.59
N GLU A 79 -16.74 3.96 -6.51
CA GLU A 79 -17.68 2.91 -6.10
C GLU A 79 -18.80 2.72 -7.14
N ARG A 80 -19.39 3.81 -7.64
CA ARG A 80 -20.45 3.74 -8.66
C ARG A 80 -19.88 3.33 -10.01
N SER A 81 -18.70 3.83 -10.38
CA SER A 81 -18.02 3.45 -11.62
C SER A 81 -17.73 1.95 -11.68
N LEU A 82 -17.33 1.34 -10.56
CA LEU A 82 -17.15 -0.10 -10.48
C LEU A 82 -18.47 -0.84 -10.68
N LYS A 83 -19.55 -0.45 -9.99
CA LYS A 83 -20.88 -1.07 -10.15
C LYS A 83 -21.38 -1.02 -11.60
N ILE A 84 -21.22 0.13 -12.26
CA ILE A 84 -21.53 0.32 -13.69
C ILE A 84 -20.71 -0.63 -14.57
N THR A 85 -19.41 -0.71 -14.32
CA THR A 85 -18.49 -1.58 -15.07
C THR A 85 -18.86 -3.05 -14.91
N LEU A 86 -19.11 -3.50 -13.68
CA LEU A 86 -19.55 -4.87 -13.39
C LEU A 86 -20.86 -5.20 -14.10
N HIS A 87 -21.83 -4.28 -14.08
CA HIS A 87 -23.11 -4.45 -14.77
C HIS A 87 -22.92 -4.63 -16.29
N ILE A 88 -22.09 -3.80 -16.93
CA ILE A 88 -21.78 -3.90 -18.36
C ILE A 88 -21.10 -5.23 -18.69
N LEU A 89 -20.11 -5.66 -17.90
CA LEU A 89 -19.40 -6.92 -18.11
C LEU A 89 -20.34 -8.13 -18.01
N ARG A 90 -21.20 -8.15 -16.98
CA ARG A 90 -22.22 -9.20 -16.79
C ARG A 90 -23.20 -9.24 -17.97
N ASN A 91 -23.67 -8.10 -18.46
CA ASN A 91 -24.53 -8.00 -19.65
C ASN A 91 -23.83 -8.43 -20.95
N MET A 92 -22.51 -8.31 -20.99
CA MET A 92 -21.69 -8.75 -22.11
C MET A 92 -21.35 -10.24 -22.08
N LYS A 93 -21.84 -11.00 -21.09
CA LYS A 93 -21.47 -12.40 -20.81
C LYS A 93 -19.99 -12.58 -20.44
N GLN A 94 -19.31 -11.51 -20.03
CA GLN A 94 -17.95 -11.54 -19.50
C GLN A 94 -18.01 -11.72 -17.97
N LYS A 95 -18.56 -12.84 -17.51
CA LYS A 95 -18.81 -13.09 -16.08
C LYS A 95 -17.52 -13.29 -15.30
N ASP A 96 -16.59 -14.09 -15.82
CA ASP A 96 -15.32 -14.39 -15.12
C ASP A 96 -14.51 -13.12 -14.85
N LEU A 97 -14.53 -12.17 -15.80
CA LEU A 97 -13.89 -10.87 -15.66
C LEU A 97 -14.60 -9.98 -14.63
N ALA A 98 -15.93 -9.94 -14.64
CA ALA A 98 -16.71 -9.20 -13.64
C ALA A 98 -16.43 -9.73 -12.23
N ASP A 99 -16.46 -11.06 -12.06
CA ASP A 99 -16.24 -11.70 -10.77
C ASP A 99 -14.79 -11.50 -10.29
N SER A 100 -13.81 -11.43 -11.22
CA SER A 100 -12.43 -11.09 -10.87
C SER A 100 -12.28 -9.65 -10.37
N LEU A 101 -12.90 -8.69 -11.06
CA LEU A 101 -12.88 -7.28 -10.68
C LEU A 101 -13.55 -7.04 -9.32
N GLU A 102 -14.65 -7.73 -9.05
CA GLU A 102 -15.35 -7.67 -7.77
C GLU A 102 -14.48 -8.23 -6.64
N ARG A 103 -13.87 -9.41 -6.84
CA ARG A 103 -12.91 -9.99 -5.88
C ARG A 103 -11.69 -9.11 -5.63
N ASP A 104 -11.17 -8.46 -6.68
CA ASP A 104 -10.02 -7.57 -6.56
C ASP A 104 -10.36 -6.32 -5.75
N GLU A 105 -11.56 -5.74 -5.93
CA GLU A 105 -12.02 -4.62 -5.11
C GLU A 105 -12.23 -5.02 -3.66
N GLU A 106 -12.88 -6.16 -3.40
CA GLU A 106 -13.05 -6.72 -2.05
C GLU A 106 -11.69 -6.91 -1.38
N ARG A 107 -10.75 -7.55 -2.07
CA ARG A 107 -9.37 -7.76 -1.59
C ARG A 107 -8.67 -6.44 -1.30
N ASN A 108 -8.79 -5.44 -2.19
CA ASN A 108 -8.22 -4.11 -1.99
C ASN A 108 -8.87 -3.40 -0.80
N GLY A 109 -10.17 -3.57 -0.59
CA GLY A 109 -10.89 -3.11 0.60
C GLY A 109 -10.32 -3.72 1.87
N SER A 110 -10.16 -5.04 1.93
CA SER A 110 -9.57 -5.75 3.07
C SER A 110 -8.13 -5.28 3.35
N ILE A 111 -7.32 -5.07 2.30
CA ILE A 111 -5.95 -4.55 2.41
C ILE A 111 -5.97 -3.16 3.06
N LYS A 112 -6.83 -2.24 2.60
CA LYS A 112 -6.93 -0.89 3.16
C LYS A 112 -7.36 -0.90 4.63
N ILE A 113 -8.31 -1.77 4.99
CA ILE A 113 -8.75 -1.97 6.38
C ILE A 113 -7.58 -2.46 7.25
N ALA A 114 -6.86 -3.48 6.77
CA ALA A 114 -5.69 -4.02 7.46
C ALA A 114 -4.58 -2.97 7.62
N GLN A 115 -4.30 -2.17 6.58
CA GLN A 115 -3.33 -1.07 6.63
C GLN A 115 -3.71 -0.04 7.69
N LYS A 116 -4.99 0.40 7.72
CA LYS A 116 -5.50 1.35 8.71
C LYS A 116 -5.38 0.79 10.12
N ALA A 117 -5.80 -0.45 10.35
CA ALA A 117 -5.70 -1.12 11.64
C ALA A 117 -4.25 -1.21 12.12
N LEU A 118 -3.32 -1.56 11.23
CA LEU A 118 -1.89 -1.64 11.53
C LEU A 118 -1.29 -0.27 11.85
N LYS A 119 -1.57 0.76 11.04
CA LYS A 119 -1.13 2.15 11.30
C LYS A 119 -1.65 2.66 12.64
N SER A 120 -2.93 2.48 12.94
CA SER A 120 -3.51 2.88 14.23
C SER A 120 -2.87 2.16 15.41
N HIS A 121 -2.61 0.85 15.29
CA HIS A 121 -1.90 0.09 16.33
C HIS A 121 -0.48 0.61 16.56
N LEU A 122 0.29 0.79 15.47
CA LEU A 122 1.69 1.21 15.55
C LEU A 122 1.83 2.65 16.02
N LYS A 123 0.92 3.55 15.61
CA LYS A 123 0.84 4.91 16.14
C LYS A 123 0.69 4.87 17.65
N ARG A 124 -0.37 4.22 18.17
CA ARG A 124 -0.61 4.11 19.62
C ARG A 124 0.56 3.48 20.38
N LYS A 125 1.26 2.53 19.76
CA LYS A 125 2.40 1.83 20.37
C LYS A 125 3.65 2.70 20.49
N PHE A 126 3.87 3.64 19.56
CA PHE A 126 5.12 4.41 19.44
C PHE A 126 4.96 5.93 19.57
N GLU A 127 3.72 6.41 19.74
CA GLU A 127 3.42 7.84 19.94
C GLU A 127 4.03 8.39 21.23
N CYS A 128 4.17 7.56 22.26
CA CYS A 128 4.74 7.95 23.56
C CYS A 128 6.02 7.19 23.90
N ILE A 129 6.97 7.87 24.53
CA ILE A 129 8.15 7.26 25.16
C ILE A 129 8.04 7.40 26.69
N PHE A 130 8.51 6.38 27.40
CA PHE A 130 8.66 6.42 28.86
C PHE A 130 10.12 6.71 29.20
N GLU A 131 10.37 7.85 29.85
CA GLU A 131 11.69 8.19 30.38
C GLU A 131 11.88 7.55 31.76
N GLY A 132 12.86 6.62 31.87
CA GLY A 132 13.24 6.03 33.15
C GLY A 132 12.26 4.97 33.72
N LEU A 133 12.32 4.75 35.04
CA LEU A 133 11.51 3.75 35.77
C LEU A 133 10.14 4.28 36.22
N ALA A 134 9.83 5.55 35.94
CA ALA A 134 8.62 6.21 36.41
C ALA A 134 7.42 5.80 35.54
N LYS A 135 6.80 4.67 35.86
CA LYS A 135 5.51 4.22 35.28
C LYS A 135 4.32 5.15 35.60
N GLN A 136 4.54 6.35 36.17
CA GLN A 136 3.51 7.22 36.73
C GLN A 136 3.57 8.70 36.31
N SER A 137 4.53 9.14 35.47
CA SER A 137 4.47 10.49 34.89
C SER A 137 3.64 10.51 33.60
N ASP A 138 3.14 11.68 33.23
CA ASP A 138 2.41 11.90 31.99
C ASP A 138 3.20 11.37 30.78
N PRO A 139 2.53 10.72 29.81
CA PRO A 139 3.19 10.18 28.63
C PRO A 139 3.80 11.31 27.79
N THR A 140 5.12 11.25 27.54
CA THR A 140 5.81 12.21 26.67
C THR A 140 5.68 11.79 25.22
N LEU A 141 5.21 12.69 24.36
CA LEU A 141 5.09 12.43 22.93
C LEU A 141 6.46 12.37 22.27
N LEU A 142 6.72 11.28 21.53
CA LEU A 142 8.00 11.09 20.83
C LEU A 142 8.30 12.28 19.90
N ASN A 143 7.28 12.78 19.19
CA ASN A 143 7.44 13.88 18.26
C ASN A 143 7.88 15.20 18.92
N GLU A 144 7.65 15.40 20.21
CA GLU A 144 8.00 16.63 20.93
C GLU A 144 9.47 16.63 21.39
N ILE A 145 10.02 15.44 21.65
CA ILE A 145 11.37 15.27 22.19
C ILE A 145 12.38 14.71 21.18
N TYR A 146 11.90 14.20 20.04
CA TYR A 146 12.77 13.57 19.05
C TYR A 146 13.70 14.59 18.42
N THR A 147 15.00 14.34 18.56
CA THR A 147 16.06 15.07 17.87
C THR A 147 16.62 14.19 16.75
N GLU A 148 16.78 14.75 15.55
CA GLU A 148 17.30 14.00 14.42
C GLU A 148 18.74 13.53 14.70
N LEU A 149 18.96 12.24 14.50
CA LEU A 149 20.25 11.61 14.74
C LEU A 149 21.15 11.77 13.51
N TYR A 150 22.44 12.01 13.75
CA TYR A 150 23.44 12.02 12.70
C TYR A 150 23.79 10.59 12.28
N ILE A 151 23.09 10.08 11.27
CA ILE A 151 23.29 8.74 10.71
C ILE A 151 24.19 8.86 9.48
N THR A 152 25.19 8.00 9.37
CA THR A 152 26.10 7.92 8.22
C THR A 152 26.15 6.52 7.66
N GLU A 153 26.61 6.37 6.42
CA GLU A 153 26.82 5.05 5.80
C GLU A 153 27.94 4.29 6.53
N GLY A 154 27.67 3.06 6.94
CA GLY A 154 28.65 2.17 7.57
C GLY A 154 29.30 1.21 6.56
N GLU A 155 30.54 0.81 6.83
CA GLU A 155 31.23 -0.22 6.02
C GLU A 155 30.57 -1.61 6.17
N VAL A 156 30.50 -2.32 5.04
CA VAL A 156 29.99 -3.70 4.94
C VAL A 156 31.07 -4.68 5.44
N GLY A 157 31.06 -4.98 6.75
CA GLY A 157 32.09 -5.78 7.44
C GLY A 157 33.28 -4.88 7.85
N VAL A 158 33.88 -4.96 9.04
CA VAL A 158 34.39 -6.10 9.81
C VAL A 158 34.16 -5.83 11.31
N ASN A 159 34.21 -6.88 12.13
CA ASN A 159 34.15 -6.82 13.58
C ASN A 159 35.27 -5.93 14.16
N ASN A 160 34.96 -4.67 14.46
CA ASN A 160 35.88 -3.69 15.06
C ASN A 160 35.53 -3.50 16.55
N GLU A 161 35.68 -4.57 17.33
CA GLU A 161 35.35 -4.62 18.78
C GLU A 161 36.14 -3.63 19.65
N HIS A 162 37.09 -2.88 19.09
CA HIS A 162 37.89 -1.91 19.83
C HIS A 162 37.71 -0.49 19.32
N GLU A 163 37.30 0.39 20.25
CA GLU A 163 37.10 1.83 20.06
C GLU A 163 38.33 2.51 19.44
N VAL A 164 39.54 2.02 19.77
CA VAL A 164 40.82 2.52 19.23
C VAL A 164 40.90 2.41 17.70
N ARG A 165 40.42 1.30 17.11
CA ARG A 165 40.43 1.12 15.65
C ARG A 165 39.36 1.96 14.95
N GLN A 166 38.29 2.33 15.67
CA GLN A 166 37.29 3.27 15.17
C GLN A 166 37.86 4.69 15.08
N ILE A 167 38.70 5.10 16.04
CA ILE A 167 39.41 6.39 16.01
C ILE A 167 40.41 6.46 14.85
N GLU A 168 41.19 5.40 14.63
CA GLU A 168 42.14 5.33 13.51
C GLU A 168 41.45 5.37 12.14
N THR A 169 40.30 4.70 12.02
CA THR A 169 39.49 4.71 10.79
C THR A 169 38.82 6.08 10.59
N ALA A 170 38.27 6.70 11.65
CA ALA A 170 37.67 8.03 11.62
C ALA A 170 38.70 9.13 11.29
N SER A 171 39.94 9.01 11.79
CA SER A 171 41.03 9.93 11.45
C SER A 171 41.39 9.90 9.97
N LYS A 172 41.39 8.71 9.33
CA LYS A 172 41.55 8.60 7.86
C LYS A 172 40.39 9.21 7.07
N ARG A 173 39.17 9.22 7.64
CA ARG A 173 37.94 9.73 7.00
C ARG A 173 37.78 11.25 7.03
N GLN A 174 38.59 12.00 7.78
CA GLN A 174 38.56 13.48 7.75
C GLN A 174 38.82 14.09 6.35
N THR A 175 39.21 13.29 5.35
CA THR A 175 39.38 13.70 3.96
C THR A 175 38.17 13.43 3.04
N THR A 176 37.16 12.66 3.47
CA THR A 176 35.97 12.32 2.66
C THR A 176 34.71 12.85 3.37
N GLN A 177 33.92 13.71 2.71
CA GLN A 177 32.69 14.26 3.31
C GLN A 177 31.70 13.11 3.62
N GLU A 178 31.51 12.78 4.90
CA GLU A 178 30.48 11.83 5.32
C GLU A 178 29.10 12.43 4.98
N THR A 179 28.32 11.69 4.19
CA THR A 179 26.96 12.12 3.83
C THR A 179 26.00 11.71 4.93
N ALA A 180 25.37 12.70 5.56
CA ALA A 180 24.33 12.46 6.55
C ALA A 180 23.08 11.86 5.88
N ILE A 181 22.54 10.82 6.50
CA ILE A 181 21.34 10.10 6.07
C ILE A 181 20.22 10.46 7.02
N LEU A 182 19.12 10.99 6.51
CA LEU A 182 17.91 11.22 7.32
C LEU A 182 17.26 9.88 7.68
N CYS A 183 16.71 9.78 8.89
CA CYS A 183 16.06 8.55 9.38
C CYS A 183 15.00 8.00 8.41
N ASN A 184 14.17 8.87 7.84
CA ASN A 184 13.13 8.49 6.87
C ASN A 184 13.66 8.13 5.47
N ASN A 185 14.96 8.33 5.23
CA ASN A 185 15.64 8.06 3.96
C ASN A 185 16.54 6.81 4.02
N ILE A 186 16.55 6.03 5.11
CA ILE A 186 17.45 4.88 5.28
C ILE A 186 17.33 3.78 4.20
N PHE A 187 16.19 3.70 3.50
CA PHE A 187 15.96 2.77 2.39
C PHE A 187 16.13 3.41 1.01
N LYS A 188 16.35 4.74 0.94
CA LYS A 188 16.55 5.43 -0.34
C LYS A 188 17.97 5.13 -0.85
N PRO A 189 18.14 4.92 -2.17
CA PRO A 189 19.46 4.74 -2.75
C PRO A 189 20.38 5.92 -2.43
N LEU A 190 21.62 5.62 -2.04
CA LEU A 190 22.65 6.64 -1.83
C LEU A 190 23.17 7.18 -3.17
N PRO A 191 23.80 8.37 -3.20
CA PRO A 191 24.38 8.92 -4.42
C PRO A 191 25.28 7.91 -5.14
N GLY A 192 24.98 7.64 -6.41
CA GLY A 192 25.73 6.66 -7.22
C GLY A 192 25.24 5.21 -7.13
N GLN A 193 24.32 4.87 -6.21
CA GLN A 193 23.70 3.56 -6.14
C GLN A 193 22.42 3.50 -6.98
N LYS A 194 22.35 2.56 -7.92
CA LYS A 194 21.13 2.29 -8.72
C LYS A 194 20.26 1.17 -8.14
N LYS A 195 20.81 0.35 -7.24
CA LYS A 195 20.09 -0.79 -6.65
C LYS A 195 19.29 -0.33 -5.44
N PRO A 196 18.05 -0.82 -5.25
CA PRO A 196 17.26 -0.49 -4.07
C PRO A 196 17.87 -1.13 -2.81
N ILE A 197 17.86 -0.38 -1.71
CA ILE A 197 18.31 -0.88 -0.41
C ILE A 197 17.20 -1.78 0.16
N ARG A 198 17.51 -3.06 0.39
CA ARG A 198 16.57 -4.05 0.95
C ARG A 198 16.78 -4.31 2.44
N THR A 199 17.95 -3.97 2.97
CA THR A 199 18.33 -4.30 4.35
C THR A 199 19.23 -3.20 4.90
N VAL A 200 18.93 -2.77 6.12
CA VAL A 200 19.68 -1.76 6.87
C VAL A 200 20.04 -2.35 8.23
N LEU A 201 21.28 -2.15 8.66
CA LEU A 201 21.74 -2.48 10.01
C LEU A 201 22.29 -1.23 10.67
N THR A 202 21.60 -0.73 11.70
CA THR A 202 22.07 0.42 12.47
C THR A 202 23.07 -0.03 13.53
N LYS A 203 24.29 0.52 13.46
CA LYS A 203 25.37 0.29 14.43
C LYS A 203 25.62 1.56 15.23
N GLY A 204 26.03 1.41 16.48
CA GLY A 204 26.35 2.53 17.36
C GLY A 204 26.38 2.10 18.83
N ILE A 205 26.91 2.95 19.69
CA ILE A 205 27.04 2.69 21.13
C ILE A 205 25.67 2.51 21.81
N ALA A 206 25.64 1.89 22.99
CA ALA A 206 24.43 1.80 23.79
C ALA A 206 23.89 3.21 24.12
N GLY A 207 22.57 3.38 24.18
CA GLY A 207 21.96 4.67 24.50
C GLY A 207 21.91 5.70 23.37
N ILE A 208 22.61 5.52 22.25
CA ILE A 208 22.67 6.50 21.14
C ILE A 208 21.35 6.70 20.36
N GLY A 209 20.27 6.03 20.76
CA GLY A 209 18.95 6.21 20.13
C GLY A 209 18.60 5.24 19.00
N LYS A 210 19.37 4.17 18.75
CA LYS A 210 19.06 3.17 17.68
C LYS A 210 17.61 2.68 17.68
N THR A 211 17.07 2.32 18.85
CA THR A 211 15.68 1.87 18.99
C THR A 211 14.69 3.01 18.75
N VAL A 212 15.01 4.21 19.25
CA VAL A 212 14.18 5.41 19.10
C VAL A 212 14.09 5.83 17.63
N SER A 213 15.17 5.72 16.85
CA SER A 213 15.16 5.95 15.40
C SER A 213 14.17 5.03 14.68
N VAL A 214 14.19 3.74 15.01
CA VAL A 214 13.26 2.76 14.42
C VAL A 214 11.82 3.10 14.79
N GLN A 215 11.56 3.43 16.06
CA GLN A 215 10.23 3.86 16.51
C GLN A 215 9.76 5.12 15.78
N LYS A 216 10.64 6.10 15.61
CA LYS A 216 10.35 7.35 14.91
C LYS A 216 10.00 7.11 13.44
N PHE A 217 10.80 6.30 12.73
CA PHE A 217 10.51 5.91 11.34
C PHE A 217 9.10 5.31 11.21
N ILE A 218 8.74 4.41 12.12
CA ILE A 218 7.43 3.76 12.13
C ILE A 218 6.31 4.74 12.46
N LEU A 219 6.53 5.65 13.42
CA LEU A 219 5.55 6.65 13.81
C LEU A 219 5.26 7.60 12.64
N ASP A 220 6.29 8.09 11.95
CA ASP A 220 6.12 8.96 10.78
C ASP A 220 5.36 8.25 9.64
N TRP A 221 5.62 6.95 9.43
CA TRP A 221 4.84 6.14 8.49
C TRP A 221 3.37 5.98 8.92
N ALA A 222 3.13 5.71 10.21
CA ALA A 222 1.79 5.51 10.75
C ALA A 222 0.95 6.80 10.74
N GLU A 223 1.60 7.95 10.90
CA GLU A 223 0.97 9.28 10.85
C GLU A 223 0.79 9.84 9.43
N GLY A 224 1.29 9.13 8.40
CA GLY A 224 1.18 9.58 7.01
C GLY A 224 2.23 10.60 6.58
N LYS A 225 3.25 10.86 7.40
CA LYS A 225 4.26 11.91 7.17
C LYS A 225 5.38 11.48 6.21
N ALA A 226 5.76 10.20 6.24
CA ALA A 226 6.85 9.68 5.42
C ALA A 226 6.59 8.24 4.97
N ASN A 227 7.36 7.78 3.97
CA ASN A 227 7.42 6.39 3.52
C ASN A 227 6.06 5.75 3.15
N GLN A 228 5.12 6.53 2.60
CA GLN A 228 3.78 6.03 2.20
C GLN A 228 3.81 5.12 0.97
N ASP A 229 4.97 4.96 0.34
CA ASP A 229 5.27 3.91 -0.63
C ASP A 229 5.37 2.51 -0.01
N ILE A 230 5.46 2.41 1.33
CA ILE A 230 5.46 1.14 2.06
C ILE A 230 4.04 0.77 2.48
N ASP A 231 3.56 -0.38 1.99
CA ASP A 231 2.22 -0.89 2.30
C ASP A 231 2.05 -1.31 3.76
N PHE A 232 3.03 -2.02 4.32
CA PHE A 232 2.96 -2.58 5.66
C PHE A 232 4.32 -2.53 6.37
N ILE A 233 4.32 -2.19 7.66
CA ILE A 233 5.50 -2.30 8.52
C ILE A 233 5.20 -3.25 9.68
N PHE A 234 6.04 -4.28 9.84
CA PHE A 234 5.95 -5.23 10.94
C PHE A 234 7.15 -5.09 11.87
N THR A 235 6.88 -4.91 13.16
CA THR A 235 7.90 -4.84 14.21
C THR A 235 8.01 -6.14 14.98
N PHE A 236 9.23 -6.68 15.07
CA PHE A 236 9.53 -7.86 15.86
C PHE A 236 10.62 -7.55 16.89
N PRO A 237 10.28 -7.45 18.18
CA PRO A 237 11.28 -7.27 19.23
C PRO A 237 12.17 -8.52 19.33
N PHE A 238 13.45 -8.38 19.02
CA PHE A 238 14.41 -9.50 19.08
C PHE A 238 14.47 -10.15 20.47
N ARG A 239 14.30 -9.36 21.53
CA ARG A 239 14.20 -9.88 22.91
C ARG A 239 13.08 -10.92 23.03
N ASP A 240 11.91 -10.62 22.49
CA ASP A 240 10.73 -11.48 22.59
C ASP A 240 10.81 -12.68 21.64
N LEU A 241 11.45 -12.50 20.48
CA LEU A 241 11.74 -13.58 19.53
C LEU A 241 12.73 -14.59 20.13
N ASN A 242 13.78 -14.10 20.79
CA ASN A 242 14.80 -14.96 21.43
C ASN A 242 14.21 -15.86 22.52
N LEU A 243 13.14 -15.44 23.19
CA LEU A 243 12.40 -16.26 24.16
C LEU A 243 11.58 -17.38 23.51
N LYS A 244 11.36 -17.34 22.19
CA LYS A 244 10.54 -18.29 21.43
C LYS A 244 11.35 -19.24 20.55
N LYS A 245 12.68 -19.23 20.68
CA LYS A 245 13.62 -19.98 19.83
C LYS A 245 13.43 -21.50 19.82
N GLU A 246 12.79 -22.05 20.84
CA GLU A 246 12.62 -23.51 21.00
C GLU A 246 11.43 -24.07 20.20
N ARG A 247 10.61 -23.21 19.59
CA ARG A 247 9.49 -23.61 18.75
C ARG A 247 9.67 -23.05 17.34
N ALA A 248 9.35 -23.85 16.33
CA ALA A 248 9.23 -23.34 14.97
C ALA A 248 7.97 -22.49 14.85
N PHE A 249 8.13 -21.27 14.35
CA PHE A 249 7.01 -20.40 13.98
C PHE A 249 7.04 -20.14 12.48
N SER A 250 5.89 -20.23 11.82
CA SER A 250 5.72 -19.66 10.49
C SER A 250 5.62 -18.13 10.58
N LEU A 251 5.91 -17.43 9.48
CA LEU A 251 5.71 -15.98 9.40
C LEU A 251 4.26 -15.60 9.75
N MET A 252 3.29 -16.37 9.25
CA MET A 252 1.88 -16.15 9.56
C MET A 252 1.61 -16.23 11.06
N GLN A 253 2.16 -17.24 11.75
CA GLN A 253 2.00 -17.37 13.20
C GLN A 253 2.64 -16.19 13.96
N LEU A 254 3.79 -15.68 13.51
CA LEU A 254 4.42 -14.50 14.11
C LEU A 254 3.55 -13.25 13.90
N LEU A 255 3.07 -13.02 12.67
CA LEU A 255 2.19 -11.89 12.37
C LEU A 255 0.93 -11.92 13.23
N GLN A 256 0.30 -13.10 13.33
CA GLN A 256 -0.88 -13.32 14.16
C GLN A 256 -0.66 -13.11 15.66
N HIS A 257 0.56 -13.38 16.15
CA HIS A 257 0.92 -13.20 17.56
C HIS A 257 1.20 -11.74 17.91
N TYR A 258 1.95 -11.03 17.06
CA TYR A 258 2.35 -9.65 17.30
C TYR A 258 1.34 -8.61 16.81
N PHE A 259 0.50 -8.97 15.84
CA PHE A 259 -0.49 -8.10 15.19
C PHE A 259 -1.88 -8.76 15.15
N PRO A 260 -2.49 -9.09 16.30
CA PRO A 260 -3.80 -9.76 16.36
C PRO A 260 -4.91 -8.97 15.67
N GLN A 261 -4.81 -7.64 15.59
CA GLN A 261 -5.75 -6.77 14.87
C GLN A 261 -5.91 -7.13 13.39
N LEU A 262 -4.92 -7.79 12.78
CA LEU A 262 -5.02 -8.25 11.39
C LEU A 262 -5.89 -9.50 11.23
N LYS A 263 -6.16 -10.25 12.31
CA LYS A 263 -7.14 -11.35 12.30
C LYS A 263 -8.57 -10.84 12.36
N GLU A 264 -8.81 -9.78 13.13
CA GLU A 264 -10.17 -9.25 13.33
C GLU A 264 -10.68 -8.57 12.06
N SER A 265 -9.79 -7.95 11.26
CA SER A 265 -10.12 -7.42 9.94
C SER A 265 -10.54 -8.48 8.91
N GLN A 266 -10.31 -9.77 9.18
CA GLN A 266 -10.75 -10.89 8.34
C GLN A 266 -12.10 -11.50 8.79
N ARG A 267 -12.61 -11.13 9.99
CA ARG A 267 -13.81 -11.76 10.58
C ARG A 267 -15.11 -11.01 10.30
N VAL A 268 -15.08 -9.86 9.64
CA VAL A 268 -16.28 -9.05 9.37
C VAL A 268 -17.17 -9.68 8.26
N GLU A 269 -16.75 -10.77 7.61
CA GLU A 269 -17.48 -11.41 6.51
C GLU A 269 -17.99 -12.83 6.81
N GLY A 270 -18.01 -13.28 8.06
CA GLY A 270 -18.19 -14.71 8.37
C GLY A 270 -19.41 -15.17 9.15
N ASP A 271 -20.19 -14.30 9.79
CA ASP A 271 -21.22 -14.73 10.76
C ASP A 271 -22.61 -14.19 10.43
N GLU A 272 -23.23 -14.73 9.37
CA GLU A 272 -24.68 -14.99 9.31
C GLU A 272 -24.91 -16.23 8.43
N VAL A 273 -25.05 -17.41 9.05
CA VAL A 273 -26.08 -18.44 8.79
C VAL A 273 -25.86 -19.55 9.82
N LYS A 274 -26.72 -19.59 10.84
CA LYS A 274 -27.28 -20.83 11.41
C LYS A 274 -28.69 -20.55 11.90
#